data_AF-A0AAU6PEK4-F1
#
_entry.id   AF-A0AAU6PEK4-F1
#
_cell.length_a   1.000
_cell.length_b   1.000
_cell.length_c   1.000
_cell.angle_alpha   90.00
_cell.angle_beta   90.00
_cell.angle_gamma   90.00
#
_symmetry.space_group_name_H-M   'P 1'
#
loop_
_entity.id
_entity.type
_entity.pdbx_description
1 polymer ?
#
loop_
_entity_poly.entity_id
_entity_poly.type
_entity_poly.pdbx_seq_one_letter_code
_entity_poly.pdbx_strand_id
1 'polypeptide(L)'
;MNEAETRAELIDPKLLANGWGVMEGSKILRERDVCKITDGRIQVGGGRAKPLIADYILVYKGVKLAVVEVNKKRERKYAIGGLV
;
A
#
# COMPACT_ATOMS: atom_id res chain seq x y z
N MET A 1 6.69 14.27 -14.66
CA MET A 1 5.87 13.22 -14.05
C MET A 1 6.76 12.17 -13.41
N ASN A 2 7.17 12.43 -12.18
CA ASN A 2 7.84 11.47 -11.31
C ASN A 2 6.78 10.64 -10.54
N GLU A 3 7.25 9.65 -9.78
CA GLU A 3 6.38 8.73 -9.03
C GLU A 3 5.63 9.42 -7.87
N ALA A 4 6.26 10.40 -7.23
CA ALA A 4 5.66 11.18 -6.16
C ALA A 4 4.57 12.12 -6.68
N GLU A 5 4.76 12.73 -7.85
CA GLU A 5 3.76 13.52 -8.57
C GLU A 5 2.56 12.64 -8.96
N THR A 6 2.83 11.43 -9.48
CA THR A 6 1.76 10.47 -9.86
C THR A 6 0.93 10.04 -8.65
N ARG A 7 1.55 9.86 -7.48
CA ARG A 7 0.84 9.59 -6.21
C ARG A 7 -0.08 10.74 -5.82
N ALA A 8 0.49 11.94 -5.70
CA ALA A 8 -0.22 13.10 -5.18
C ALA A 8 -1.35 13.55 -6.11
N GLU A 9 -1.14 13.49 -7.43
CA GLU A 9 -2.09 14.02 -8.41
C GLU A 9 -3.16 13.01 -8.83
N LEU A 10 -2.88 11.69 -8.80
CA LEU A 10 -3.82 10.68 -9.31
C LEU A 10 -4.34 9.71 -8.26
N ILE A 11 -3.51 9.31 -7.29
CA ILE A 11 -3.87 8.25 -6.34
C ILE A 11 -4.52 8.84 -5.10
N ASP A 12 -3.89 9.83 -4.47
CA ASP A 12 -4.42 10.52 -3.29
C ASP A 12 -5.87 11.03 -3.50
N PRO A 13 -6.21 11.77 -4.58
CA PRO A 13 -7.57 12.24 -4.80
C PRO A 13 -8.57 11.10 -5.04
N LYS A 14 -8.13 9.98 -5.64
CA LYS A 14 -9.01 8.82 -5.81
C LYS A 14 -9.28 8.11 -4.50
N LEU A 15 -8.28 7.95 -3.64
CA LEU A 15 -8.46 7.35 -2.33
C LEU A 15 -9.41 8.20 -1.47
N LEU A 16 -9.20 9.51 -1.46
CA LEU A 16 -10.10 10.48 -0.81
C LEU A 16 -11.52 10.42 -1.36
N ALA A 17 -11.70 10.42 -2.69
CA ALA A 17 -13.01 10.34 -3.32
C ALA A 17 -13.77 9.03 -3.01
N ASN A 18 -13.03 7.95 -2.74
CA ASN A 18 -13.60 6.66 -2.30
C ASN A 18 -13.74 6.56 -0.77
N GLY A 19 -13.55 7.66 -0.03
CA GLY A 19 -13.78 7.76 1.40
C GLY A 19 -12.62 7.31 2.30
N TRP A 20 -11.47 6.93 1.73
CA TRP A 20 -10.30 6.57 2.52
C TRP A 20 -9.65 7.81 3.15
N GLY A 21 -9.42 7.76 4.46
CA GLY A 21 -8.86 8.88 5.24
C GLY A 21 -9.88 9.94 5.66
N VAL A 22 -11.14 9.81 5.22
CA VAL A 22 -12.26 10.69 5.60
C VAL A 22 -13.29 9.93 6.43
N MET A 23 -13.57 8.67 6.06
CA MET A 23 -14.51 7.84 6.79
C MET A 23 -13.94 7.46 8.16
N GLU A 24 -14.78 7.47 9.19
CA GLU A 24 -14.39 7.10 10.54
C GLU A 24 -13.78 5.68 10.58
N GLY A 25 -12.63 5.57 11.22
CA GLY A 25 -11.87 4.31 11.29
C GLY A 25 -11.07 3.97 10.03
N SER A 26 -11.21 4.73 8.93
CA SER A 26 -10.37 4.56 7.74
C SER A 26 -9.05 5.33 7.88
N LYS A 27 -7.94 4.70 7.51
CA LYS A 27 -6.60 5.30 7.52
C LYS A 27 -5.82 4.87 6.28
N ILE A 28 -5.00 5.78 5.78
CA ILE A 28 -4.07 5.53 4.69
C ILE A 28 -2.66 5.61 5.26
N LEU A 29 -1.87 4.55 5.11
CA LEU A 29 -0.46 4.50 5.49
C LEU A 29 0.39 4.63 4.22
N ARG A 30 1.44 5.46 4.26
CA ARG A 30 2.20 5.89 3.06
C ARG A 30 3.72 5.96 3.27
N GLU A 31 4.24 5.54 4.42
CA GLU A 31 5.66 5.59 4.77
C GLU A 31 6.31 4.20 4.79
N ARG A 32 7.60 4.13 4.39
CA ARG A 32 8.35 2.86 4.26
C ARG A 32 8.37 2.02 5.54
N ASP A 33 8.42 2.66 6.70
CA ASP A 33 8.46 1.95 7.99
C ASP A 33 7.09 1.45 8.45
N VAL A 34 6.01 2.06 7.95
CA VAL A 34 4.63 1.71 8.33
C VAL A 34 3.98 0.79 7.28
N CYS A 35 4.45 0.84 6.03
CA CYS A 35 3.99 0.03 4.91
C CYS A 35 4.75 -1.30 4.73
N LYS A 36 5.48 -1.78 5.74
CA LYS A 36 6.04 -3.14 5.71
C LYS A 36 4.91 -4.17 5.73
N ILE A 37 4.88 -4.99 4.69
CA ILE A 37 4.02 -6.18 4.59
C ILE A 37 4.71 -7.35 5.29
N THR A 38 6.01 -7.49 5.07
CA THR A 38 6.82 -8.57 5.64
C THR A 38 8.06 -8.00 6.30
N ASP A 39 8.55 -8.67 7.33
CA ASP A 39 9.84 -8.32 7.92
C ASP A 39 11.05 -8.81 7.11
N GLY A 40 10.81 -9.38 5.91
CA GLY A 40 11.81 -10.02 5.08
C GLY A 40 11.98 -11.52 5.37
N ARG A 41 12.41 -12.26 4.34
CA ARG A 41 12.66 -13.70 4.44
C ARG A 41 13.84 -13.97 5.38
N ILE A 42 13.67 -14.92 6.31
CA ILE A 42 14.77 -15.39 7.18
C ILE A 42 15.83 -16.06 6.31
N GLN A 43 17.07 -15.62 6.45
CA GLN A 43 18.22 -16.18 5.74
C GLN A 43 19.11 -16.98 6.70
N VAL A 44 19.80 -17.96 6.14
CA VAL A 44 20.78 -18.78 6.89
C VAL A 44 21.91 -17.87 7.34
N GLY A 45 22.29 -17.92 8.62
CA GLY A 45 23.28 -17.00 9.22
C GLY A 45 22.70 -15.82 10.01
N GLY A 46 21.40 -15.83 10.32
CA GLY A 46 20.77 -14.87 11.25
C GLY A 46 20.32 -13.54 10.64
N GLY A 47 20.56 -13.35 9.34
CA GLY A 47 20.08 -12.17 8.60
C GLY A 47 18.63 -12.30 8.14
N ARG A 48 17.98 -11.16 7.87
CA ARG A 48 16.72 -11.09 7.13
C ARG A 48 16.95 -10.40 5.79
N ALA A 49 16.28 -10.90 4.75
CA ALA A 49 16.27 -10.27 3.44
C ALA A 49 15.50 -8.93 3.47
N LYS A 50 15.57 -8.17 2.38
CA LYS A 50 14.84 -6.89 2.30
C LYS A 50 13.34 -7.11 2.52
N PRO A 51 12.72 -6.33 3.43
CA PRO A 51 11.28 -6.39 3.66
C PRO A 51 10.52 -5.93 2.42
N LEU A 52 9.35 -6.52 2.19
CA LEU A 52 8.42 -6.04 1.16
C LEU A 52 7.69 -4.83 1.69
N ILE A 53 7.80 -3.72 0.98
CA ILE A 53 7.20 -2.44 1.35
C ILE A 53 6.23 -2.04 0.24
N ALA A 54 5.00 -1.73 0.63
CA ALA A 54 3.98 -1.21 -0.28
C ALA A 54 4.05 0.31 -0.42
N ASP A 55 3.51 0.82 -1.54
CA ASP A 55 3.28 2.26 -1.69
C ASP A 55 2.19 2.79 -0.74
N TYR A 56 1.07 2.08 -0.64
CA TYR A 56 -0.03 2.39 0.29
C TYR A 56 -0.58 1.15 0.97
N ILE A 57 -0.92 1.29 2.26
CA ILE A 57 -1.74 0.32 2.99
C ILE A 57 -3.02 1.01 3.45
N LEU A 58 -4.15 0.39 3.12
CA LEU A 58 -5.48 0.82 3.51
C LEU A 58 -5.89 0.08 4.78
N VAL A 59 -6.17 0.84 5.84
CA VAL A 59 -6.51 0.31 7.17
C VAL A 59 -7.91 0.76 7.55
N TYR A 60 -8.73 -0.17 8.01
CA TYR A 60 -10.05 0.13 8.52
C TYR A 60 -10.23 -0.47 9.91
N LYS A 61 -10.62 0.35 10.90
CA LYS A 61 -10.81 -0.06 12.30
C LYS A 61 -9.62 -0.83 12.88
N GLY A 62 -8.40 -0.44 12.50
CA GLY A 62 -7.15 -1.07 12.94
C GLY A 62 -6.74 -2.32 12.15
N VAL A 63 -7.53 -2.76 11.17
CA VAL A 63 -7.22 -3.93 10.33
C VAL A 63 -6.71 -3.47 8.96
N LYS A 64 -5.57 -4.01 8.52
CA LYS A 64 -5.04 -3.80 7.15
C LYS A 64 -5.95 -4.55 6.17
N LEU A 65 -6.67 -3.84 5.30
CA LEU A 65 -7.63 -4.43 4.36
C LEU A 65 -7.06 -4.61 2.96
N ALA A 66 -6.24 -3.67 2.49
CA ALA A 66 -5.75 -3.70 1.12
C ALA A 66 -4.41 -2.98 0.98
N VAL A 67 -3.71 -3.32 -0.09
CA VAL A 67 -2.45 -2.72 -0.52
C VAL A 67 -2.67 -2.12 -1.90
N VAL A 68 -2.17 -0.90 -2.13
CA VAL A 68 -2.18 -0.26 -3.46
C VAL A 68 -0.74 -0.01 -3.87
N GLU A 69 -0.39 -0.51 -5.05
CA GLU A 69 0.92 -0.30 -5.68
C GLU A 69 0.78 0.61 -6.90
N VAL A 70 1.67 1.58 -7.02
CA VAL A 70 1.70 2.56 -8.12
C VAL A 70 2.60 2.02 -9.21
N ASN A 71 2.00 1.45 -10.25
CA ASN A 71 2.76 1.03 -11.43
C ASN A 71 2.91 2.20 -12.42
N LYS A 72 4.14 2.47 -12.86
CA LYS A 72 4.43 3.43 -13.94
C LYS A 72 3.96 2.94 -15.32
N LYS A 73 3.67 1.64 -15.48
CA LYS A 73 3.09 1.10 -16.71
C LYS A 73 1.57 1.12 -16.64
N ARG A 74 0.94 1.67 -17.68
CA ARG A 74 -0.49 1.51 -18.00
C ARG A 74 -0.82 0.04 -18.26
N GLU A 75 -0.81 -0.80 -17.24
CA GLU A 75 -1.36 -2.15 -17.32
C GLU A 75 -2.28 -2.36 -16.12
N ARG A 76 -3.59 -2.28 -16.41
CA ARG A 76 -4.66 -2.65 -15.48
C ARG A 76 -4.42 -4.09 -15.03
N LYS A 77 -3.97 -4.29 -13.80
CA LYS A 77 -4.17 -5.55 -13.08
C LYS A 77 -5.07 -5.27 -11.89
N TYR A 78 -6.37 -5.43 -12.11
CA TYR A 78 -7.33 -5.59 -11.02
C TYR A 78 -7.11 -6.99 -10.46
N ALA A 79 -6.39 -7.11 -9.35
CA ALA A 79 -6.37 -8.32 -8.54
C ALA A 79 -7.24 -8.06 -7.31
N ILE A 80 -8.54 -8.33 -7.45
CA ILE A 80 -9.43 -8.48 -6.30
C ILE A 80 -9.23 -9.91 -5.79
N GLY A 81 -8.14 -10.12 -5.05
CA GLY A 81 -7.87 -11.38 -4.37
C GLY A 81 -8.67 -11.43 -3.07
N GLY A 82 -9.97 -11.70 -3.17
CA GLY A 82 -10.78 -12.08 -2.01
C GLY A 82 -10.27 -13.42 -1.47
N LEU A 83 -9.86 -13.42 -0.21
CA LEU A 83 -9.54 -14.63 0.54
C LEU A 83 -10.82 -15.49 0.62
N VAL A 84 -10.78 -16.69 0.05
CA VAL A 84 -11.67 -17.81 0.39
C VAL A 84 -10.78 -18.96 0.84
#